data_AF-A0A822CYU0-F1
#
_entry.id   AF-A0A822CYU0-F1
#
_cell.length_a   1.000
_cell.length_b   1.000
_cell.length_c   1.000
_cell.angle_alpha   90.00
_cell.angle_beta   90.00
_cell.angle_gamma   90.00
#
_symmetry.space_group_name_H-M   'P 1'
#
loop_
_entity.id
_entity.type
_entity.pdbx_description
1 polymer ?
#
loop_
_entity_poly.entity_id
_entity_poly.type
_entity_poly.pdbx_seq_one_letter_code
_entity_poly.pdbx_strand_id
1 'polypeptide(L)'
;MNSVNYQFELYGENSLLITDIRMHVKQESLPVDERKKFKVRLSSMKNDHILNYLGSLDHVFTYLKNIDSDTSTNVLTIQQFAEQNISSRSCLHENIFRQQPFSTIYLKYIVDLYELLEEITFDQVLGSYIPNEYCEKSFLESDRIKIINEFIKSTYAKQTISNVLKQPERWIALLKRIIVRILLNINVSSDVPLQLYLERADLWTGDVTENDIQSFSISNDILLRHTFIILNGLKAQQTKSNSDSNEENIEKSIQNVHEQTKQAINWNEATENDAGSIRVIKDDKKSKQKTKKLRV
;
A
#
# COMPACT_ATOMS: atom_id res chain seq x y z
N MET A 1 11.93 22.68 -19.63
CA MET A 1 11.04 21.84 -18.78
C MET A 1 11.96 21.00 -17.92
N ASN A 2 11.99 21.26 -16.61
CA ASN A 2 12.83 20.50 -15.69
C ASN A 2 12.12 19.19 -15.42
N SER A 3 12.59 18.08 -16.02
CA SER A 3 12.24 16.76 -15.54
C SER A 3 12.72 16.64 -14.11
N VAL A 4 11.82 16.33 -13.18
CA VAL A 4 12.23 15.86 -11.85
C VAL A 4 12.82 14.48 -12.10
N ASN A 5 14.13 14.41 -12.34
CA ASN A 5 14.86 13.15 -12.37
C ASN A 5 14.84 12.62 -10.94
N TYR A 6 13.89 11.73 -10.64
CA TYR A 6 14.02 10.82 -9.52
C TYR A 6 15.09 9.79 -9.89
N GLN A 7 16.34 10.24 -9.93
CA GLN A 7 17.53 9.41 -10.06
C GLN A 7 18.37 9.65 -8.81
N PHE A 8 18.11 8.89 -7.75
CA PHE A 8 19.22 8.47 -6.90
C PHE A 8 20.18 7.69 -7.82
N GLU A 9 21.44 8.09 -7.87
CA GLU A 9 22.46 7.70 -8.86
C GLU A 9 22.84 6.19 -8.88
N LEU A 10 22.00 5.31 -8.36
CA LEU A 10 22.26 3.88 -8.16
C LEU A 10 21.32 2.94 -8.93
N TYR A 11 20.38 3.46 -9.75
CA TYR A 11 19.33 2.62 -10.35
C TYR A 11 19.79 1.57 -11.39
N GLY A 12 21.03 1.65 -11.88
CA GLY A 12 21.63 0.55 -12.66
C GLY A 12 22.04 -0.65 -11.78
N GLU A 13 22.40 -0.41 -10.53
CA GLU A 13 22.83 -1.43 -9.56
C GLU A 13 21.68 -1.89 -8.63
N ASN A 14 20.63 -1.08 -8.47
CA ASN A 14 19.52 -1.35 -7.55
C ASN A 14 18.69 -2.60 -7.91
N SER A 15 18.71 -3.07 -9.16
CA SER A 15 18.05 -4.33 -9.55
C SER A 15 18.64 -5.55 -8.84
N LEU A 16 19.90 -5.48 -8.42
CA LEU A 16 20.55 -6.54 -7.64
C LEU A 16 20.43 -6.29 -6.14
N LEU A 17 20.35 -5.04 -5.71
CA LEU A 17 20.52 -4.70 -4.31
C LEU A 17 19.40 -5.22 -3.38
N ILE A 18 18.14 -5.28 -3.82
CA ILE A 18 17.08 -5.97 -3.05
C ILE A 18 17.35 -7.48 -2.97
N THR A 19 17.80 -8.08 -4.08
CA THR A 19 18.17 -9.50 -4.14
C THR A 19 19.35 -9.79 -3.22
N ASP A 20 20.38 -8.95 -3.25
CA ASP A 20 21.56 -9.05 -2.42
C ASP A 20 21.21 -8.94 -0.94
N ILE A 21 20.35 -7.99 -0.56
CA ILE A 21 19.88 -7.89 0.82
C ILE A 21 19.12 -9.14 1.24
N ARG A 22 18.26 -9.69 0.38
CA ARG A 22 17.51 -10.93 0.67
C ARG A 22 18.44 -12.14 0.82
N MET A 23 19.63 -12.14 0.21
CA MET A 23 20.64 -13.19 0.41
C MET A 23 21.36 -13.08 1.77
N HIS A 24 21.58 -11.87 2.29
CA HIS A 24 22.36 -11.65 3.52
C HIS A 24 21.49 -11.50 4.79
N VAL A 25 20.27 -10.99 4.63
CA VAL A 25 19.35 -10.68 5.75
C VAL A 25 17.99 -11.31 5.45
N LYS A 26 17.52 -12.17 6.35
CA LYS A 26 16.21 -12.81 6.19
C LYS A 26 15.12 -11.74 6.23
N GLN A 27 14.47 -11.50 5.09
CA GLN A 27 13.38 -10.54 4.98
C GLN A 27 12.03 -11.17 5.35
N GLU A 28 11.23 -10.42 6.08
CA GLU A 28 9.87 -10.74 6.50
C GLU A 28 8.94 -9.56 6.14
N SER A 29 7.65 -9.84 5.98
CA SER A 29 6.65 -8.79 5.82
C SER A 29 6.39 -8.07 7.14
N LEU A 30 6.17 -6.76 7.09
CA LEU A 30 5.74 -6.00 8.25
C LEU A 30 4.42 -6.57 8.81
N PRO A 31 4.27 -6.68 10.14
CA PRO A 31 2.98 -6.97 10.75
C PRO A 31 1.93 -5.96 10.27
N VAL A 32 0.69 -6.44 10.06
CA VAL A 32 -0.40 -5.63 9.47
C VAL A 32 -0.62 -4.31 10.21
N ASP A 33 -0.58 -4.34 11.55
CA ASP A 33 -0.76 -3.14 12.39
C ASP A 33 0.39 -2.14 12.22
N GLU A 34 1.63 -2.63 12.14
CA GLU A 34 2.81 -1.78 11.90
C GLU A 34 2.76 -1.18 10.49
N ARG A 35 2.46 -1.99 9.48
CA ARG A 35 2.28 -1.52 8.10
C ARG A 35 1.23 -0.41 8.01
N LYS A 36 0.11 -0.55 8.75
CA LYS A 36 -0.93 0.49 8.82
C LYS A 36 -0.42 1.77 9.47
N LYS A 37 0.31 1.68 10.59
CA LYS A 37 0.95 2.84 11.25
C LYS A 37 1.92 3.56 10.32
N PHE A 38 2.78 2.80 9.62
CA PHE A 38 3.70 3.36 8.64
C PHE A 38 2.98 4.05 7.50
N LYS A 39 1.97 3.40 6.91
CA LYS A 39 1.19 3.99 5.82
C LYS A 39 0.55 5.32 6.23
N VAL A 40 -0.09 5.38 7.39
CA VAL A 40 -0.68 6.64 7.91
C VAL A 40 0.39 7.71 8.12
N ARG A 41 1.52 7.36 8.76
CA ARG A 41 2.59 8.31 9.04
C ARG A 41 3.22 8.83 7.75
N LEU A 42 3.57 7.95 6.83
CA LEU A 42 4.19 8.27 5.54
C LEU A 42 3.26 9.09 4.65
N SER A 43 1.97 8.74 4.58
CA SER A 43 0.98 9.54 3.84
C SER A 43 0.82 10.97 4.38
N SER A 44 1.18 11.23 5.64
CA SER A 44 1.14 12.58 6.24
C SER A 44 2.42 13.40 6.06
N MET A 45 3.49 12.79 5.54
CA MET A 45 4.77 13.47 5.35
C MET A 45 4.75 14.40 4.14
N LYS A 46 5.62 15.42 4.16
CA LYS A 46 5.90 16.22 2.96
C LYS A 46 6.68 15.39 1.95
N ASN A 47 6.46 15.64 0.66
CA ASN A 47 7.13 14.95 -0.44
C ASN A 47 8.66 14.90 -0.26
N ASP A 48 9.31 16.02 0.06
CA ASP A 48 10.77 16.07 0.28
C ASP A 48 11.25 15.13 1.38
N HIS A 49 10.47 14.98 2.46
CA HIS A 49 10.81 14.06 3.56
C HIS A 49 10.73 12.61 3.13
N ILE A 50 9.74 12.24 2.30
CA ILE A 50 9.59 10.88 1.78
C ILE A 50 10.75 10.55 0.85
N LEU A 51 11.08 11.46 -0.07
CA LEU A 51 12.19 11.29 -1.00
C LEU A 51 13.54 11.18 -0.26
N ASN A 52 13.78 12.03 0.73
CA ASN A 52 14.99 11.97 1.57
C ASN A 52 15.06 10.67 2.37
N TYR A 53 13.93 10.17 2.87
CA TYR A 53 13.89 8.92 3.60
C TYR A 53 14.18 7.72 2.70
N LEU A 54 13.61 7.72 1.48
CA LEU A 54 13.87 6.70 0.48
C LEU A 54 15.36 6.68 0.08
N GLY A 55 15.97 7.84 -0.20
CA GLY A 55 17.40 7.93 -0.48
C GLY A 55 18.31 7.54 0.68
N SER A 56 17.88 7.78 1.93
CA SER A 56 18.62 7.31 3.09
C SER A 56 18.57 5.78 3.22
N LEU A 57 17.45 5.15 2.85
CA LEU A 57 17.37 3.69 2.80
C LEU A 57 18.23 3.10 1.68
N ASP A 58 18.30 3.74 0.51
CA ASP A 58 19.25 3.34 -0.55
C ASP A 58 20.70 3.34 -0.03
N HIS A 59 21.04 4.32 0.82
CA HIS A 59 22.34 4.36 1.47
C HIS A 59 22.53 3.20 2.45
N VAL A 60 21.55 2.94 3.33
CA VAL A 60 21.60 1.79 4.26
C VAL A 60 21.76 0.47 3.50
N PHE A 61 21.02 0.31 2.41
CA PHE A 61 21.09 -0.83 1.51
C PHE A 61 22.50 -1.07 0.94
N THR A 62 23.19 0.00 0.57
CA THR A 62 24.58 -0.06 0.05
C THR A 62 25.57 -0.62 1.08
N TYR A 63 25.31 -0.45 2.38
CA TYR A 63 26.14 -1.05 3.44
C TYR A 63 25.68 -2.46 3.77
N LEU A 64 24.37 -2.71 3.82
CA LEU A 64 23.81 -4.03 4.12
C LEU A 64 24.26 -5.11 3.11
N LYS A 65 24.43 -4.75 1.83
CA LYS A 65 24.91 -5.72 0.82
C LYS A 65 26.32 -6.26 1.07
N ASN A 66 27.12 -5.60 1.90
CA ASN A 66 28.54 -5.93 2.13
C ASN A 66 28.79 -6.58 3.49
N ILE A 67 27.75 -6.99 4.21
CA ILE A 67 27.89 -7.50 5.58
C ILE A 67 27.75 -9.01 5.60
N ASP A 68 28.70 -9.66 6.27
CA ASP A 68 28.67 -11.09 6.50
C ASP A 68 27.41 -11.47 7.28
N SER A 69 26.71 -12.50 6.80
CA SER A 69 25.39 -12.92 7.29
C SER A 69 25.47 -13.60 8.65
N ASP A 70 25.74 -12.86 9.71
CA ASP A 70 25.64 -13.34 11.08
C ASP A 70 24.23 -13.11 11.66
N THR A 71 23.77 -14.04 12.48
CA THR A 71 22.44 -14.04 13.13
C THR A 71 22.19 -12.77 13.96
N SER A 72 23.25 -12.08 14.38
CA SER A 72 23.23 -10.80 15.11
C SER A 72 22.65 -9.65 14.29
N THR A 73 22.76 -9.67 12.95
CA THR A 73 22.26 -8.60 12.09
C THR A 73 20.72 -8.56 12.07
N ASN A 74 20.05 -9.71 12.15
CA ASN A 74 18.58 -9.79 12.09
C ASN A 74 17.86 -9.19 13.33
N VAL A 75 18.58 -9.04 14.46
CA VAL A 75 18.02 -8.43 15.68
C VAL A 75 18.26 -6.93 15.78
N LEU A 76 19.02 -6.34 14.84
CA LEU A 76 19.25 -4.91 14.82
C LEU A 76 18.06 -4.17 14.20
N THR A 77 17.76 -2.99 14.74
CA THR A 77 16.93 -2.01 14.04
C THR A 77 17.71 -1.33 12.92
N ILE A 78 17.00 -0.79 11.93
CA ILE A 78 17.60 0.04 10.86
C ILE A 78 18.43 1.17 11.47
N GLN A 79 17.92 1.80 12.53
CA GLN A 79 18.65 2.86 13.24
C GLN A 79 19.93 2.32 13.89
N GLN A 80 19.85 1.25 14.67
CA GLN A 80 21.02 0.67 15.34
C GLN A 80 22.09 0.27 14.35
N PHE A 81 21.67 -0.36 13.25
CA PHE A 81 22.54 -0.72 12.15
C PHE A 81 23.27 0.49 11.57
N ALA A 82 22.52 1.54 11.25
CA ALA A 82 23.06 2.74 10.64
C ALA A 82 24.05 3.44 11.59
N GLU A 83 23.74 3.49 12.89
CA GLU A 83 24.63 4.07 13.90
C GLU A 83 25.93 3.27 14.12
N GLN A 84 25.89 1.95 13.90
CA GLN A 84 27.05 1.07 14.05
C GLN A 84 27.95 1.05 12.80
N ASN A 85 27.36 1.11 11.61
CA ASN A 85 28.05 0.79 10.36
C ASN A 85 28.23 1.97 9.40
N ILE A 86 27.48 3.07 9.56
CA ILE A 86 27.54 4.21 8.66
C ILE A 86 28.23 5.38 9.37
N SER A 87 29.48 5.65 8.99
CA SER A 87 30.31 6.68 9.64
C SER A 87 29.79 8.10 9.40
N SER A 88 29.15 8.35 8.26
CA SER A 88 28.62 9.67 7.91
C SER A 88 27.13 9.79 8.23
N ARG A 89 26.80 10.51 9.30
CA ARG A 89 25.41 10.73 9.71
C ARG A 89 24.65 11.68 8.79
N SER A 90 25.33 12.47 7.97
CA SER A 90 24.69 13.41 7.02
C SER A 90 23.87 12.72 5.94
N CYS A 91 24.15 11.44 5.68
CA CYS A 91 23.45 10.62 4.69
C CYS A 91 22.13 10.03 5.22
N LEU A 92 21.88 10.15 6.52
CA LEU A 92 20.66 9.70 7.17
C LEU A 92 19.86 10.92 7.58
N HIS A 93 18.63 11.03 7.10
CA HIS A 93 17.76 12.14 7.51
C HIS A 93 17.34 11.96 8.98
N GLU A 94 18.14 12.49 9.92
CA GLU A 94 18.04 12.23 11.37
C GLU A 94 16.64 12.50 11.94
N ASN A 95 15.95 13.51 11.40
CA ASN A 95 14.61 13.89 11.83
C ASN A 95 13.54 12.82 11.54
N ILE A 96 13.83 11.85 10.66
CA ILE A 96 12.89 10.77 10.32
C ILE A 96 13.37 9.46 10.94
N PHE A 97 14.64 9.09 10.76
CA PHE A 97 15.19 7.82 11.25
C PHE A 97 15.09 7.65 12.76
N ARG A 98 15.27 8.73 13.53
CA ARG A 98 15.23 8.63 15.00
C ARG A 98 13.81 8.73 15.56
N GLN A 99 12.82 9.08 14.74
CA GLN A 99 11.44 9.23 15.18
C GLN A 99 10.66 7.93 15.08
N GLN A 100 9.81 7.68 16.07
CA GLN A 100 8.81 6.62 15.99
C GLN A 100 7.84 6.90 14.82
N PRO A 101 7.42 5.86 14.06
CA PRO A 101 7.72 4.44 14.27
C PRO A 101 9.01 3.92 13.59
N PHE A 102 9.76 4.77 12.89
CA PHE A 102 10.92 4.37 12.06
C PHE A 102 12.13 3.88 12.87
N SER A 103 12.36 4.44 14.06
CA SER A 103 13.49 4.05 14.92
C SER A 103 13.43 2.60 15.44
N THR A 104 12.25 1.99 15.46
CA THR A 104 12.01 0.64 16.00
C THR A 104 11.92 -0.46 14.95
N ILE A 105 12.09 -0.14 13.67
CA ILE A 105 11.97 -1.14 12.61
C ILE A 105 13.21 -2.03 12.58
N TYR A 106 13.01 -3.33 12.71
CA TYR A 106 14.07 -4.33 12.55
C TYR A 106 14.53 -4.45 11.09
N LEU A 107 15.80 -4.74 10.87
CA LEU A 107 16.39 -4.93 9.54
C LEU A 107 15.69 -6.02 8.71
N LYS A 108 15.11 -7.04 9.35
CA LYS A 108 14.30 -8.05 8.67
C LYS A 108 13.06 -7.50 7.95
N TYR A 109 12.65 -6.26 8.21
CA TYR A 109 11.50 -5.62 7.56
C TYR A 109 11.90 -4.52 6.56
N ILE A 110 13.19 -4.31 6.33
CA ILE A 110 13.68 -3.13 5.60
C ILE A 110 13.23 -3.13 4.12
N VAL A 111 13.15 -4.30 3.48
CA VAL A 111 12.69 -4.41 2.10
C VAL A 111 11.20 -4.10 1.97
N ASP A 112 10.34 -4.65 2.84
CA ASP A 112 8.88 -4.36 2.79
C ASP A 112 8.60 -2.89 3.13
N LEU A 113 9.39 -2.26 4.01
CA LEU A 113 9.32 -0.83 4.27
C LEU A 113 9.72 0.00 3.03
N TYR A 114 10.81 -0.38 2.37
CA TYR A 114 11.29 0.30 1.16
C TYR A 114 10.25 0.23 0.05
N GLU A 115 9.69 -0.95 -0.20
CA GLU A 115 8.63 -1.15 -1.17
C GLU A 115 7.37 -0.32 -0.83
N LEU A 116 7.00 -0.23 0.44
CA LEU A 116 5.90 0.63 0.89
C LEU A 116 6.18 2.13 0.62
N LEU A 117 7.43 2.57 0.80
CA LEU A 117 7.83 3.94 0.50
C LEU A 117 7.78 4.25 -0.99
N GLU A 118 8.18 3.32 -1.85
CA GLU A 118 8.06 3.49 -3.30
C GLU A 118 6.61 3.62 -3.73
N GLU A 119 5.71 2.80 -3.17
CA GLU A 119 4.28 2.91 -3.44
C GLU A 119 3.71 4.29 -3.05
N ILE A 120 4.10 4.80 -1.88
CA ILE A 120 3.65 6.12 -1.38
C ILE A 120 4.28 7.26 -2.20
N THR A 121 5.56 7.13 -2.54
CA THR A 121 6.28 8.08 -3.40
C THR A 121 5.62 8.17 -4.76
N PHE A 122 5.21 7.03 -5.32
CA PHE A 122 4.42 7.00 -6.53
C PHE A 122 3.09 7.75 -6.37
N ASP A 123 2.29 7.40 -5.36
CA ASP A 123 0.95 7.98 -5.20
C ASP A 123 0.98 9.50 -4.89
N GLN A 124 1.99 9.99 -4.16
CA GLN A 124 2.05 11.40 -3.73
C GLN A 124 2.90 12.30 -4.61
N VAL A 125 3.91 11.74 -5.27
CA VAL A 125 4.90 12.50 -6.03
C VAL A 125 4.82 12.11 -7.49
N LEU A 126 5.29 10.91 -7.83
CA LEU A 126 5.65 10.58 -9.21
C LEU A 126 4.46 10.34 -10.13
N GLY A 127 3.33 9.86 -9.60
CA GLY A 127 2.13 9.58 -10.40
C GLY A 127 1.55 10.81 -11.10
N SER A 128 1.84 12.01 -10.58
CA SER A 128 1.43 13.28 -11.21
C SER A 128 2.39 13.78 -12.31
N TYR A 129 3.60 13.22 -12.38
CA TYR A 129 4.67 13.63 -13.31
C TYR A 129 4.98 12.57 -14.37
N ILE A 130 4.08 11.60 -14.57
CA ILE A 130 4.26 10.57 -15.60
C ILE A 130 4.32 11.24 -16.98
N PRO A 131 5.36 10.95 -17.79
CA PRO A 131 5.48 11.47 -19.15
C PRO A 131 4.21 11.23 -19.97
N ASN A 132 3.83 12.23 -20.78
CA ASN A 132 2.59 12.17 -21.56
C ASN A 132 2.49 10.92 -22.44
N GLU A 133 3.62 10.46 -23.01
CA GLU A 133 3.72 9.24 -23.83
C GLU A 133 3.23 7.96 -23.13
N TYR A 134 3.23 7.90 -21.79
CA TYR A 134 2.72 6.75 -21.02
C TYR A 134 1.30 6.99 -20.49
N CYS A 135 0.78 8.21 -20.60
CA CYS A 135 -0.55 8.58 -20.14
C CYS A 135 -1.64 8.12 -21.10
N GLU A 136 -2.86 7.95 -20.58
CA GLU A 136 -4.02 7.44 -21.34
C GLU A 136 -4.32 8.21 -22.62
N LYS A 137 -4.06 9.53 -22.62
CA LYS A 137 -4.29 10.41 -23.78
C LYS A 137 -3.43 10.06 -25.00
N SER A 138 -2.33 9.33 -24.81
CA SER A 138 -1.43 8.90 -25.87
C SER A 138 -1.86 7.59 -26.55
N PHE A 139 -2.94 6.98 -26.06
CA PHE A 139 -3.49 5.73 -26.59
C PHE A 139 -4.95 5.90 -26.99
N LEU A 140 -5.39 5.20 -28.03
CA LEU A 140 -6.81 5.11 -28.36
C LEU A 140 -7.54 4.38 -27.24
N GLU A 141 -8.77 4.80 -26.95
CA GLU A 141 -9.57 4.19 -25.88
C GLU A 141 -9.80 2.70 -26.08
N SER A 142 -10.07 2.29 -27.33
CA SER A 142 -10.21 0.88 -27.71
C SER A 142 -8.97 0.06 -27.35
N ASP A 143 -7.79 0.63 -27.58
CA ASP A 143 -6.51 -0.05 -27.33
C ASP A 143 -6.26 -0.15 -25.83
N ARG A 144 -6.55 0.92 -25.07
CA ARG A 144 -6.46 0.89 -23.60
C ARG A 144 -7.35 -0.21 -23.02
N ILE A 145 -8.61 -0.26 -23.42
CA ILE A 145 -9.57 -1.27 -22.95
C ILE A 145 -9.09 -2.68 -23.32
N LYS A 146 -8.60 -2.87 -24.54
CA LYS A 146 -8.04 -4.16 -24.99
C LYS A 146 -6.86 -4.58 -24.12
N ILE A 147 -5.87 -3.71 -23.95
CA ILE A 147 -4.65 -3.98 -23.16
C ILE A 147 -5.00 -4.32 -21.71
N ILE A 148 -5.87 -3.53 -21.07
CA ILE A 148 -6.29 -3.75 -19.69
C ILE A 148 -7.00 -5.10 -19.55
N ASN A 149 -7.97 -5.39 -20.43
CA ASN A 149 -8.72 -6.64 -20.36
C ASN A 149 -7.84 -7.86 -20.61
N GLU A 150 -6.90 -7.75 -21.55
CA GLU A 150 -5.93 -8.81 -21.84
C GLU A 150 -4.99 -9.06 -20.66
N PHE A 151 -4.47 -7.99 -20.06
CA PHE A 151 -3.67 -8.10 -18.83
C PHE A 151 -4.44 -8.82 -17.72
N ILE A 152 -5.69 -8.42 -17.46
CA ILE A 152 -6.51 -8.99 -16.38
C ILE A 152 -6.77 -10.49 -16.62
N LYS A 153 -7.21 -10.85 -17.83
CA LYS A 153 -7.50 -12.26 -18.19
C LYS A 153 -6.29 -13.17 -18.05
N SER A 154 -5.10 -12.64 -18.29
CA SER A 154 -3.84 -13.37 -18.22
C SER A 154 -3.18 -13.36 -16.84
N THR A 155 -3.71 -12.57 -15.89
CA THR A 155 -3.15 -12.40 -14.54
C THR A 155 -4.16 -12.81 -13.46
N TYR A 156 -4.58 -11.92 -12.56
CA TYR A 156 -5.36 -12.28 -11.37
C TYR A 156 -6.74 -12.89 -11.66
N ALA A 157 -7.31 -12.68 -12.85
CA ALA A 157 -8.56 -13.33 -13.26
C ALA A 157 -8.34 -14.71 -13.94
N LYS A 158 -7.10 -15.10 -14.20
CA LYS A 158 -6.75 -16.40 -14.78
C LYS A 158 -7.04 -17.51 -13.76
N GLN A 159 -7.80 -18.52 -14.17
CA GLN A 159 -8.22 -19.60 -13.26
C GLN A 159 -7.04 -20.38 -12.65
N THR A 160 -5.97 -20.59 -13.42
CA THR A 160 -4.80 -21.38 -13.04
C THR A 160 -3.70 -20.57 -12.38
N ILE A 161 -3.91 -19.28 -12.12
CA ILE A 161 -2.92 -18.47 -11.42
C ILE A 161 -2.78 -18.90 -9.95
N SER A 162 -1.56 -18.76 -9.41
CA SER A 162 -1.31 -18.95 -7.98
C SER A 162 -2.27 -18.10 -7.14
N ASN A 163 -2.74 -18.68 -6.03
CA ASN A 163 -3.69 -18.03 -5.13
C ASN A 163 -3.14 -16.73 -4.55
N VAL A 164 -1.83 -16.65 -4.31
CA VAL A 164 -1.18 -15.45 -3.80
C VAL A 164 -1.34 -14.28 -4.78
N LEU A 165 -1.39 -14.55 -6.10
CA LEU A 165 -1.49 -13.54 -7.15
C LEU A 165 -2.92 -13.21 -7.60
N LYS A 166 -3.95 -13.78 -6.96
CA LYS A 166 -5.35 -13.48 -7.28
C LYS A 166 -5.83 -12.11 -6.79
N GLN A 167 -5.03 -11.45 -5.95
CA GLN A 167 -5.37 -10.15 -5.36
C GLN A 167 -4.94 -8.99 -6.28
N PRO A 168 -5.86 -8.16 -6.79
CA PRO A 168 -5.52 -7.01 -7.65
C PRO A 168 -4.56 -6.02 -6.98
N GLU A 169 -4.61 -5.89 -5.66
CA GLU A 169 -3.78 -4.98 -4.86
C GLU A 169 -2.28 -5.29 -5.05
N ARG A 170 -1.92 -6.56 -5.21
CA ARG A 170 -0.53 -6.99 -5.43
C ARG A 170 -0.01 -6.55 -6.79
N TRP A 171 -0.85 -6.66 -7.82
CA TRP A 171 -0.53 -6.19 -9.15
C TRP A 171 -0.39 -4.67 -9.17
N ILE A 172 -1.26 -3.95 -8.48
CA ILE A 172 -1.17 -2.49 -8.33
C ILE A 172 0.16 -2.10 -7.66
N ALA A 173 0.53 -2.76 -6.55
CA ALA A 173 1.80 -2.51 -5.88
C ALA A 173 3.01 -2.78 -6.79
N LEU A 174 3.01 -3.92 -7.50
CA LEU A 174 4.04 -4.27 -8.46
C LEU A 174 4.17 -3.26 -9.60
N LEU A 175 3.05 -2.87 -10.22
CA LEU A 175 3.04 -1.93 -11.33
C LEU A 175 3.57 -0.56 -10.91
N LYS A 176 3.25 -0.11 -9.69
CA LYS A 176 3.87 1.11 -9.12
C LYS A 176 5.39 0.96 -9.01
N ARG A 177 5.88 -0.16 -8.49
CA ARG A 177 7.33 -0.42 -8.38
C ARG A 177 8.02 -0.47 -9.74
N ILE A 178 7.40 -1.09 -10.75
CA ILE A 178 7.88 -1.07 -12.13
C ILE A 178 7.98 0.38 -12.64
N ILE A 179 6.97 1.21 -12.36
CA ILE A 179 7.02 2.61 -12.80
C ILE A 179 8.18 3.35 -12.13
N VAL A 180 8.28 3.26 -10.81
CA VAL A 180 9.30 3.96 -10.01
C VAL A 180 10.71 3.51 -10.36
N ARG A 181 10.95 2.20 -10.45
CA ARG A 181 12.30 1.63 -10.62
C ARG A 181 12.75 1.53 -12.08
N ILE A 182 11.81 1.39 -13.02
CA ILE A 182 12.11 0.96 -14.40
C ILE A 182 11.58 1.95 -15.43
N LEU A 183 10.26 2.21 -15.46
CA LEU A 183 9.66 3.00 -16.53
C LEU A 183 10.21 4.44 -16.58
N LEU A 184 10.45 5.05 -15.42
CA LEU A 184 10.97 6.42 -15.34
C LEU A 184 12.50 6.49 -15.55
N ASN A 185 13.17 5.38 -15.82
CA ASN A 185 14.58 5.35 -16.12
C ASN A 185 14.83 5.64 -17.61
N ILE A 186 15.48 6.76 -17.90
CA ILE A 186 15.78 7.23 -19.27
C ILE A 186 16.60 6.25 -20.12
N ASN A 187 17.30 5.30 -19.48
CA ASN A 187 18.14 4.32 -20.18
C ASN A 187 17.38 3.04 -20.58
N VAL A 188 16.11 2.93 -20.21
CA VAL A 188 15.29 1.75 -20.49
C VAL A 188 14.37 2.03 -21.66
N SER A 189 14.40 1.16 -22.68
CA SER A 189 13.43 1.23 -23.77
C SER A 189 12.04 0.86 -23.28
N SER A 190 11.05 1.72 -23.52
CA SER A 190 9.66 1.48 -23.14
C SER A 190 8.91 0.53 -24.08
N ASP A 191 9.51 0.19 -25.23
CA ASP A 191 8.94 -0.67 -26.27
C ASP A 191 9.31 -2.15 -26.11
N VAL A 192 9.76 -2.55 -24.91
CA VAL A 192 10.04 -3.95 -24.57
C VAL A 192 8.83 -4.60 -23.91
N PRO A 193 8.65 -5.94 -24.03
CA PRO A 193 7.55 -6.65 -23.38
C PRO A 193 7.55 -6.46 -21.85
N LEU A 194 6.38 -6.14 -21.29
CA LEU A 194 6.20 -5.98 -19.84
C LEU A 194 6.45 -7.30 -19.09
N GLN A 195 6.20 -8.45 -19.73
CA GLN A 195 6.45 -9.79 -19.15
C GLN A 195 7.87 -9.92 -18.59
N LEU A 196 8.89 -9.38 -19.27
CA LEU A 196 10.29 -9.45 -18.83
C LEU A 196 10.51 -8.85 -17.43
N TYR A 197 9.72 -7.85 -17.06
CA TYR A 197 9.78 -7.23 -15.74
C TYR A 197 8.85 -7.90 -14.74
N LEU A 198 7.71 -8.44 -15.18
CA LEU A 198 6.84 -9.21 -14.29
C LEU A 198 7.50 -10.50 -13.80
N GLU A 199 8.47 -11.05 -14.54
CA GLU A 199 9.23 -12.24 -14.16
C GLU A 199 10.33 -11.98 -13.12
N ARG A 200 10.64 -10.71 -12.83
CA ARG A 200 11.71 -10.33 -11.91
C ARG A 200 11.32 -10.51 -10.44
N ALA A 201 11.93 -11.48 -9.77
CA ALA A 201 11.68 -11.77 -8.35
C ALA A 201 11.95 -10.59 -7.39
N ASP A 202 12.88 -9.69 -7.75
CA ASP A 202 13.23 -8.50 -6.95
C ASP A 202 12.12 -7.43 -6.89
N LEU A 203 11.16 -7.49 -7.81
CA LEU A 203 10.02 -6.58 -7.88
C LEU A 203 8.79 -7.09 -7.12
N TRP A 204 8.79 -8.35 -6.71
CA TRP A 204 7.71 -8.96 -5.94
C TRP A 204 8.00 -8.90 -4.43
N THR A 205 6.93 -8.88 -3.63
CA THR A 205 7.02 -8.99 -2.16
C THR A 205 7.59 -10.36 -1.79
N GLY A 206 8.23 -10.47 -0.61
CA GLY A 206 8.95 -11.67 -0.20
C GLY A 206 8.12 -12.95 -0.01
N ASP A 207 6.79 -12.85 -0.06
CA ASP A 207 5.87 -13.99 0.01
C ASP A 207 5.48 -14.57 -1.35
N VAL A 208 5.96 -13.98 -2.46
CA VAL A 208 5.76 -14.49 -3.82
C VAL A 208 7.01 -15.29 -4.25
N THR A 209 6.79 -16.52 -4.68
CA THR A 209 7.86 -17.44 -5.13
C THR A 209 8.00 -17.45 -6.65
N GLU A 210 9.11 -17.99 -7.16
CA GLU A 210 9.31 -18.19 -8.61
C GLU A 210 8.20 -19.06 -9.23
N ASN A 211 7.71 -20.08 -8.51
CA ASN A 211 6.60 -20.91 -8.96
C ASN A 211 5.30 -20.11 -9.10
N ASP A 212 5.07 -19.14 -8.22
CA ASP A 212 3.92 -18.23 -8.33
C ASP A 212 4.06 -17.36 -9.58
N ILE A 213 5.25 -16.84 -9.84
CA ILE A 213 5.56 -16.02 -11.02
C ILE A 213 5.32 -16.81 -12.31
N GLN A 214 5.72 -18.09 -12.35
CA GLN A 214 5.50 -18.98 -13.50
C GLN A 214 4.01 -19.30 -13.77
N SER A 215 3.10 -18.99 -12.84
CA SER A 215 1.67 -19.30 -13.00
C SER A 215 0.93 -18.37 -13.98
N PHE A 216 1.56 -17.25 -14.39
CA PHE A 216 0.99 -16.32 -15.37
C PHE A 216 1.93 -16.10 -16.56
N SER A 217 1.36 -15.61 -17.66
CA SER A 217 2.10 -15.15 -18.82
C SER A 217 1.20 -14.19 -19.57
N ILE A 218 1.68 -12.97 -19.85
CA ILE A 218 0.94 -11.96 -20.60
C ILE A 218 1.49 -11.86 -22.04
N SER A 219 0.69 -11.27 -22.94
CA SER A 219 1.11 -11.09 -24.32
C SER A 219 2.33 -10.18 -24.45
N ASN A 220 3.22 -10.52 -25.40
CA ASN A 220 4.38 -9.69 -25.74
C ASN A 220 4.00 -8.34 -26.34
N ASP A 221 2.75 -8.18 -26.80
CA ASP A 221 2.22 -6.89 -27.28
C ASP A 221 1.92 -5.92 -26.13
N ILE A 222 1.85 -6.43 -24.89
CA ILE A 222 1.76 -5.61 -23.69
C ILE A 222 3.17 -5.18 -23.31
N LEU A 223 3.53 -3.97 -23.74
CA LEU A 223 4.85 -3.37 -23.55
C LEU A 223 4.98 -2.60 -22.23
N LEU A 224 6.22 -2.31 -21.82
CA LEU A 224 6.54 -1.54 -20.61
C LEU A 224 5.84 -0.17 -20.59
N ARG A 225 5.72 0.52 -21.72
CA ARG A 225 4.97 1.79 -21.84
C ARG A 225 3.50 1.70 -21.43
N HIS A 226 2.91 0.50 -21.45
CA HIS A 226 1.51 0.30 -21.06
C HIS A 226 1.31 0.17 -19.54
N THR A 227 2.38 0.16 -18.74
CA THR A 227 2.30 -0.08 -17.29
C THR A 227 1.38 0.91 -16.57
N PHE A 228 1.45 2.19 -16.91
CA PHE A 228 0.65 3.22 -16.24
C PHE A 228 -0.84 3.15 -16.61
N ILE A 229 -1.18 2.88 -17.88
CA ILE A 229 -2.58 2.68 -18.30
C ILE A 229 -3.20 1.43 -17.66
N ILE A 230 -2.42 0.36 -17.51
CA ILE A 230 -2.86 -0.85 -16.81
C ILE A 230 -3.13 -0.52 -15.34
N LEU A 231 -2.19 0.15 -14.67
CA LEU A 231 -2.34 0.57 -13.28
C LEU A 231 -3.62 1.38 -13.04
N ASN A 232 -3.90 2.37 -13.89
CA ASN A 232 -5.13 3.16 -13.78
C ASN A 232 -6.38 2.32 -14.02
N GLY A 233 -6.35 1.41 -15.00
CA GLY A 233 -7.42 0.46 -15.26
C GLY A 233 -7.76 -0.40 -14.05
N LEU A 234 -6.74 -0.94 -13.36
CA LEU A 234 -6.94 -1.74 -12.15
C LEU A 234 -7.49 -0.91 -10.99
N LYS A 235 -6.94 0.29 -10.74
CA LYS A 235 -7.44 1.21 -9.71
C LYS A 235 -8.91 1.59 -9.94
N ALA A 236 -9.31 1.83 -11.19
CA ALA A 236 -10.68 2.15 -11.54
C ALA A 236 -11.64 0.98 -11.26
N GLN A 237 -11.24 -0.26 -11.52
CA GLN A 237 -12.05 -1.44 -11.22
C GLN A 237 -12.23 -1.66 -9.72
N GLN A 238 -11.18 -1.51 -8.91
CA GLN A 238 -11.29 -1.58 -7.45
C GLN A 238 -12.28 -0.54 -6.90
N THR A 239 -12.27 0.67 -7.45
CA THR A 239 -13.17 1.73 -7.01
C THR A 239 -14.63 1.41 -7.34
N LYS A 240 -14.89 0.80 -8.50
CA LYS A 240 -16.23 0.32 -8.90
C LYS A 240 -16.72 -0.84 -8.03
N SER A 241 -15.87 -1.84 -7.77
CA SER A 241 -16.25 -2.95 -6.89
C SER A 241 -16.56 -2.51 -5.45
N ASN A 242 -15.93 -1.42 -4.98
CA ASN A 242 -16.20 -0.84 -3.66
C ASN A 242 -17.44 0.06 -3.62
N SER A 243 -17.86 0.65 -4.75
CA SER A 243 -19.14 1.36 -4.84
C SER A 243 -20.31 0.38 -4.92
N ASP A 244 -20.17 -0.68 -5.71
CA ASP A 244 -21.24 -1.66 -5.94
C ASP A 244 -21.53 -2.50 -4.66
N SER A 245 -20.51 -2.77 -3.84
CA SER A 245 -20.67 -3.43 -2.53
C SER A 245 -21.21 -2.52 -1.43
N ASN A 246 -21.19 -1.20 -1.63
CA ASN A 246 -21.87 -0.24 -0.75
C ASN A 246 -23.34 -0.05 -1.16
N GLU A 247 -23.68 -0.13 -2.45
CA GLU A 247 -25.08 -0.07 -2.92
C GLU A 247 -25.88 -1.31 -2.47
N GLU A 248 -25.30 -2.51 -2.50
CA GLU A 248 -25.97 -3.71 -1.95
C GLU A 248 -26.16 -3.65 -0.42
N ASN A 249 -25.29 -2.97 0.32
CA ASN A 249 -25.42 -2.77 1.78
C ASN A 249 -26.44 -1.67 2.12
N ILE A 250 -26.60 -0.68 1.23
CA ILE A 250 -27.65 0.34 1.34
C ILE A 250 -29.01 -0.27 1.02
N GLU A 251 -29.15 -1.11 0.00
CA GLU A 251 -30.41 -1.80 -0.30
C GLU A 251 -30.81 -2.81 0.80
N LYS A 252 -29.85 -3.56 1.38
CA LYS A 252 -30.12 -4.43 2.54
C LYS A 252 -30.42 -3.64 3.82
N SER A 253 -29.85 -2.45 4.01
CA SER A 253 -30.21 -1.57 5.11
C SER A 253 -31.58 -0.91 4.91
N ILE A 254 -31.95 -0.54 3.67
CA ILE A 254 -33.26 0.03 3.35
C ILE A 254 -34.35 -1.04 3.48
N GLN A 255 -34.10 -2.29 3.08
CA GLN A 255 -35.04 -3.41 3.30
C GLN A 255 -35.22 -3.74 4.78
N ASN A 256 -34.14 -3.76 5.58
CA ASN A 256 -34.24 -3.95 7.03
C ASN A 256 -34.97 -2.80 7.75
N VAL A 257 -34.76 -1.55 7.31
CA VAL A 257 -35.50 -0.40 7.85
C VAL A 257 -36.96 -0.46 7.42
N HIS A 258 -37.28 -0.92 6.22
CA HIS A 258 -38.66 -1.05 5.76
C HIS A 258 -39.44 -2.18 6.47
N GLU A 259 -38.78 -3.28 6.83
CA GLU A 259 -39.37 -4.34 7.68
C GLU A 259 -39.52 -3.90 9.15
N GLN A 260 -38.55 -3.18 9.71
CA GLN A 260 -38.65 -2.61 11.07
C GLN A 260 -39.73 -1.53 11.16
N THR A 261 -39.91 -0.72 10.10
CA THR A 261 -40.95 0.31 10.06
C THR A 261 -42.35 -0.30 9.91
N LYS A 262 -42.50 -1.41 9.17
CA LYS A 262 -43.76 -2.17 9.10
C LYS A 262 -44.11 -2.85 10.43
N GLN A 263 -43.12 -3.33 11.19
CA GLN A 263 -43.35 -3.84 12.54
C GLN A 263 -43.75 -2.72 13.51
N ALA A 264 -43.09 -1.55 13.46
CA ALA A 264 -43.41 -0.42 14.34
C ALA A 264 -44.81 0.18 14.10
N ILE A 265 -45.30 0.20 12.87
CA ILE A 265 -46.66 0.66 12.54
C ILE A 265 -47.72 -0.30 13.12
N ASN A 266 -47.44 -1.59 13.18
CA ASN A 266 -48.37 -2.60 13.72
C ASN A 266 -48.46 -2.59 15.26
N TRP A 267 -47.46 -2.05 15.96
CA TRP A 267 -47.46 -1.92 17.44
C TRP A 267 -48.24 -0.70 17.95
N ASN A 268 -48.36 0.36 17.13
CA ASN A 268 -49.09 1.57 17.51
C ASN A 268 -50.61 1.47 17.28
N GLU A 269 -51.07 0.56 16.42
CA GLU A 269 -52.51 0.29 16.24
C GLU A 269 -53.07 -0.67 17.32
N ALA A 270 -52.20 -1.38 18.05
CA ALA A 270 -52.60 -2.30 19.12
C ALA A 270 -52.58 -1.68 20.53
N THR A 271 -52.06 -0.45 20.70
CA THR A 271 -51.84 0.16 22.03
C THR A 271 -52.77 1.34 22.37
N GLU A 272 -53.74 1.69 21.52
CA GLU A 272 -54.81 2.64 21.86
C GLU A 272 -56.06 2.00 22.52
N ASN A 273 -56.07 0.69 22.76
CA ASN A 273 -57.19 -0.03 23.38
C ASN A 273 -56.82 -0.75 24.69
N ASP A 274 -56.05 -0.14 25.60
CA ASP A 274 -56.10 -0.59 27.01
C ASP A 274 -55.55 0.47 28.00
N ALA A 275 -56.36 1.49 28.27
CA ALA A 275 -56.19 2.31 29.45
C ALA A 275 -56.75 1.56 30.67
N GLY A 276 -55.90 0.81 31.39
CA GLY A 276 -56.32 0.05 32.57
C GLY A 276 -55.22 -0.22 33.60
N SER A 277 -55.34 0.45 34.76
CA SER A 277 -54.86 0.01 36.09
C SER A 277 -53.36 -0.07 36.43
N ILE A 278 -52.88 0.99 37.09
CA ILE A 278 -52.53 1.05 38.54
C ILE A 278 -51.35 0.21 39.10
N ARG A 279 -50.41 0.98 39.71
CA ARG A 279 -49.48 0.76 40.87
C ARG A 279 -48.30 -0.20 40.67
N VAL A 280 -47.08 0.15 41.12
CA VAL A 280 -46.65 -0.01 42.53
C VAL A 280 -45.33 0.76 42.82
N ILE A 281 -45.36 1.53 43.92
CA ILE A 281 -44.38 1.73 45.02
C ILE A 281 -42.89 1.98 44.69
N LYS A 282 -42.35 3.12 45.17
CA LYS A 282 -40.91 3.32 45.44
C LYS A 282 -40.70 3.98 46.80
N ASP A 283 -40.04 3.24 47.69
CA ASP A 283 -39.44 3.72 48.93
C ASP A 283 -38.02 4.24 48.70
N ASP A 284 -37.84 5.53 49.02
CA ASP A 284 -36.84 6.12 49.92
C ASP A 284 -35.39 5.56 50.03
N LYS A 285 -34.39 6.31 49.52
CA LYS A 285 -33.48 7.18 50.32
C LYS A 285 -32.17 7.61 49.58
N LYS A 286 -32.10 8.93 49.36
CA LYS A 286 -30.98 9.89 49.56
C LYS A 286 -29.53 9.50 49.22
N SER A 287 -28.95 10.23 48.26
CA SER A 287 -27.55 10.69 48.29
C SER A 287 -27.49 12.23 48.40
N LYS A 288 -26.68 12.75 49.32
CA LYS A 288 -26.51 14.17 49.62
C LYS A 288 -25.47 14.82 48.70
N GLN A 289 -25.82 16.00 48.20
CA GLN A 289 -24.96 17.00 47.56
C GLN A 289 -23.87 17.55 48.52
N LYS A 290 -22.73 17.95 47.96
CA LYS A 290 -21.89 19.03 48.48
C LYS A 290 -21.43 19.94 47.33
N THR A 291 -22.09 21.09 47.24
CA THR A 291 -21.62 22.32 46.60
C THR A 291 -20.72 23.07 47.58
N LYS A 292 -19.61 23.66 47.12
CA LYS A 292 -18.89 24.69 47.86
C LYS A 292 -18.73 25.94 46.96
N LYS A 293 -19.26 27.04 47.48
CA LYS A 293 -19.38 28.38 46.90
C LYS A 293 -18.01 29.07 46.76
N LEU A 294 -17.88 29.86 45.69
CA LEU A 294 -17.03 31.04 45.63
C LEU A 294 -17.53 32.10 46.63
N ARG A 295 -16.62 32.82 47.28
CA ARG A 295 -16.83 34.17 47.79
C ARG A 295 -15.53 34.97 47.66
N VAL A 296 -15.71 36.15 47.02
CA VAL A 296 -15.09 37.47 47.21
C VAL A 296 -13.58 37.50 47.45
#